data_AF-A0A497LM39-F1
#
_entry.id   AF-A0A497LM39-F1
#
_cell.length_a   1.000
_cell.length_b   1.000
_cell.length_c   1.000
_cell.angle_alpha   90.00
_cell.angle_beta   90.00
_cell.angle_gamma   90.00
#
_symmetry.space_group_name_H-M   'P 1'
#
loop_
_entity.id
_entity.type
_entity.pdbx_description
1 polymer ?
#
loop_
_entity_poly.entity_id
_entity_poly.type
_entity_poly.pdbx_seq_one_letter_code
_entity_poly.pdbx_strand_id
1 'polypeptide(L)'
;MSSAKTSKTLVAGLIIVAVIMFGVTGYLYYQYYGIPRCPACGMLITPEMDEHFKIYTEGWGKGERVHACCIGCVLRLLDPERGWDELYVETFCDYYGPDHPIRIHVWNHGKSCEVDPPTAKILLGAKITKSCASNRIAYDDEAAKKLLEVGYTKYTMEYQHCSLPEGCPVLPVCKAAPMLAEKVGIAYVPPSPIVPASFAIIGIVILLFSIVMYRRATVPAKG
;
A
#
# COMPACT_ATOMS: atom_id res chain seq x y z
N MET A 1 43.31 -23.75 31.06
CA MET A 1 42.73 -24.07 29.73
C MET A 1 41.21 -23.87 29.61
N SER A 2 40.46 -23.64 30.70
CA SER A 2 38.98 -23.48 30.66
C SER A 2 38.51 -22.12 30.10
N SER A 3 39.17 -21.01 30.47
CA SER A 3 38.74 -19.64 30.12
C SER A 3 38.73 -19.32 28.61
N ALA A 4 39.72 -19.81 27.85
CA ALA A 4 39.83 -19.53 26.41
C ALA A 4 38.78 -20.25 25.55
N LYS A 5 38.29 -21.44 25.98
CA LYS A 5 37.20 -22.15 25.29
C LYS A 5 35.87 -21.43 25.50
N THR A 6 35.59 -21.00 26.73
CA THR A 6 34.37 -20.26 27.08
C THR A 6 34.26 -18.92 26.32
N SER A 7 35.38 -18.20 26.15
CA SER A 7 35.42 -16.94 25.39
C SER A 7 35.11 -17.13 23.90
N LYS A 8 35.61 -18.20 23.26
CA LYS A 8 35.35 -18.48 21.85
C LYS A 8 33.89 -18.86 21.60
N THR A 9 33.28 -19.66 22.47
CA THR A 9 31.86 -20.02 22.37
C THR A 9 30.95 -18.81 22.54
N LEU A 10 31.30 -17.90 23.45
CA LEU A 10 30.55 -16.65 23.66
C LEU A 10 30.63 -15.71 22.45
N VAL A 11 31.82 -15.54 21.86
CA VAL A 11 32.00 -14.74 20.63
C VAL A 11 31.22 -15.35 19.46
N ALA A 12 31.28 -16.67 19.27
CA ALA A 12 30.51 -17.34 18.23
C ALA A 12 28.99 -17.13 18.41
N GLY A 13 28.50 -17.22 19.65
CA GLY A 13 27.10 -16.93 19.98
C GLY A 13 26.69 -15.50 19.63
N LEU A 14 27.52 -14.50 19.97
CA LEU A 14 27.22 -13.09 19.67
C LEU A 14 27.22 -12.80 18.16
N ILE A 15 28.12 -13.42 17.40
CA ILE A 15 28.13 -13.30 15.92
C ILE A 15 26.85 -13.88 15.33
N ILE A 16 26.40 -15.06 15.81
CA ILE A 16 25.14 -15.67 15.37
C ILE A 16 23.96 -14.73 15.65
N VAL A 17 23.89 -14.15 16.87
CA VAL A 17 22.85 -13.19 17.23
C VAL A 17 22.89 -11.97 16.29
N ALA A 18 24.06 -11.41 16.02
CA ALA A 18 24.19 -10.28 15.10
C ALA A 18 23.68 -10.62 13.68
N VAL A 19 24.03 -11.79 13.14
CA VAL A 19 23.55 -12.25 11.83
C VAL A 19 22.03 -12.37 11.80
N ILE A 20 21.43 -12.95 12.85
CA ILE A 20 19.96 -13.06 12.96
C ILE A 20 19.33 -11.67 12.98
N MET A 21 19.89 -10.72 13.74
CA MET A 21 19.37 -9.35 13.81
C MET A 21 19.41 -8.64 12.46
N PHE A 22 20.48 -8.78 11.68
CA PHE A 22 20.53 -8.25 10.32
C PHE A 22 19.51 -8.92 9.40
N GLY A 23 19.35 -10.25 9.48
CA GLY A 23 18.35 -10.99 8.72
C GLY A 23 16.92 -10.52 9.02
N VAL A 24 16.56 -10.39 10.30
CA VAL A 24 15.25 -9.87 10.73
C VAL A 24 15.07 -8.43 10.29
N THR A 25 16.10 -7.59 10.41
CA THR A 25 16.03 -6.19 9.97
C THR A 25 15.78 -6.08 8.47
N GLY A 26 16.53 -6.82 7.66
CA GLY A 26 16.35 -6.87 6.21
C GLY A 26 14.96 -7.38 5.82
N TYR A 27 14.48 -8.42 6.50
CA TYR A 27 13.13 -8.96 6.28
C TYR A 27 12.04 -7.93 6.63
N LEU A 28 12.12 -7.29 7.80
CA LEU A 28 11.16 -6.25 8.20
C LEU A 28 11.19 -5.07 7.24
N TYR A 29 12.39 -4.62 6.85
CA TYR A 29 12.54 -3.54 5.89
C TYR A 29 11.90 -3.89 4.54
N TYR A 30 12.15 -5.09 4.03
CA TYR A 30 11.54 -5.57 2.79
C TYR A 30 10.00 -5.64 2.88
N GLN A 31 9.45 -6.19 3.98
CA GLN A 31 8.01 -6.28 4.19
C GLN A 31 7.31 -4.91 4.29
N TYR A 32 8.01 -3.90 4.80
CA TYR A 32 7.44 -2.56 4.97
C TYR A 32 7.66 -1.63 3.78
N TYR A 33 8.79 -1.74 3.09
CA TYR A 33 9.21 -0.78 2.06
C TYR A 33 9.51 -1.39 0.69
N GLY A 34 9.64 -2.72 0.59
CA GLY A 34 9.95 -3.42 -0.66
C GLY A 34 8.73 -3.77 -1.52
N ILE A 35 7.52 -3.71 -0.95
CA ILE A 35 6.27 -4.03 -1.65
C ILE A 35 5.43 -2.74 -1.73
N PRO A 36 4.97 -2.33 -2.93
CA PRO A 36 4.12 -1.16 -3.07
C PRO A 36 2.86 -1.27 -2.20
N ARG A 37 2.52 -0.18 -1.53
CA ARG A 37 1.32 -0.07 -0.70
C ARG A 37 0.47 1.08 -1.20
N CYS A 38 -0.83 0.94 -1.10
CA CYS A 38 -1.77 2.02 -1.34
C CYS A 38 -1.47 3.17 -0.36
N PRO A 39 -1.05 4.37 -0.81
CA PRO A 39 -0.75 5.47 0.09
C PRO A 39 -1.96 5.91 0.90
N ALA A 40 -3.18 5.70 0.41
CA ALA A 40 -4.39 6.08 1.14
C ALA A 40 -4.73 5.18 2.35
N CYS A 41 -4.42 3.87 2.31
CA CYS A 41 -4.85 2.92 3.35
C CYS A 41 -3.80 1.90 3.81
N GLY A 42 -2.63 1.83 3.18
CA GLY A 42 -1.54 0.94 3.57
C GLY A 42 -1.66 -0.51 3.11
N MET A 43 -2.73 -0.84 2.38
CA MET A 43 -2.94 -2.16 1.79
C MET A 43 -1.85 -2.44 0.75
N LEU A 44 -1.33 -3.67 0.75
CA LEU A 44 -0.38 -4.12 -0.26
C LEU A 44 -1.04 -4.12 -1.63
N ILE A 45 -0.33 -3.63 -2.63
CA ILE A 45 -0.78 -3.58 -4.02
C ILE A 45 -0.43 -4.92 -4.66
N THR A 46 -1.44 -5.67 -5.05
CA THR A 46 -1.28 -6.89 -5.84
C THR A 46 -1.13 -6.54 -7.32
N PRO A 47 -0.57 -7.44 -8.16
CA PRO A 47 -0.54 -7.24 -9.61
C PRO A 47 -1.92 -6.95 -10.21
N GLU A 48 -2.95 -7.62 -9.71
CA GLU A 48 -4.34 -7.41 -10.12
C GLU A 48 -4.83 -5.98 -9.84
N MET A 49 -4.51 -5.42 -8.66
CA MET A 49 -4.85 -4.03 -8.34
C MET A 49 -4.11 -3.04 -9.24
N ASP A 50 -2.84 -3.32 -9.54
CA ASP A 50 -2.02 -2.47 -10.39
C ASP A 50 -2.48 -2.47 -11.85
N GLU A 51 -2.98 -3.61 -12.33
CA GLU A 51 -3.60 -3.75 -13.65
C GLU A 51 -4.96 -3.05 -13.71
N HIS A 52 -5.76 -3.16 -12.65
CA HIS A 52 -7.11 -2.60 -12.60
C HIS A 52 -7.15 -1.08 -12.43
N PHE A 53 -6.15 -0.46 -11.76
CA PHE A 53 -6.04 1.00 -11.62
C PHE A 53 -4.69 1.52 -12.09
N LYS A 54 -4.64 2.12 -13.29
CA LYS A 54 -3.48 2.83 -13.82
C LYS A 54 -3.60 4.33 -13.56
N ILE A 55 -2.89 4.80 -12.54
CA ILE A 55 -2.88 6.16 -12.00
C ILE A 55 -1.53 6.83 -12.28
N TYR A 56 -1.60 8.04 -12.81
CA TYR A 56 -0.46 8.85 -13.24
C TYR A 56 -0.62 10.32 -12.81
N THR A 57 0.50 11.03 -12.60
CA THR A 57 0.50 12.42 -12.11
C THR A 57 0.59 13.49 -13.19
N GLU A 58 1.07 13.17 -14.40
CA GLU A 58 1.37 14.18 -15.45
C GLU A 58 0.71 13.87 -16.81
N GLY A 59 -0.34 13.07 -16.81
CA GLY A 59 -1.08 12.67 -17.99
C GLY A 59 -1.17 11.16 -18.18
N TRP A 60 -1.97 10.73 -19.16
CA TRP A 60 -2.18 9.32 -19.46
C TRP A 60 -0.87 8.60 -19.80
N GLY A 61 -0.41 7.71 -18.92
CA GLY A 61 0.85 6.99 -19.10
C GLY A 61 2.11 7.82 -18.86
N LYS A 62 2.02 9.00 -18.22
CA LYS A 62 3.13 9.94 -18.04
C LYS A 62 3.29 10.39 -16.59
N GLY A 63 4.53 10.68 -16.19
CA GLY A 63 4.85 11.10 -14.82
C GLY A 63 4.99 9.93 -13.86
N GLU A 64 4.81 10.21 -12.56
CA GLU A 64 4.91 9.21 -11.51
C GLU A 64 3.74 8.22 -11.58
N ARG A 65 4.06 6.93 -11.45
CA ARG A 65 3.06 5.87 -11.27
C ARG A 65 2.65 5.80 -9.81
N VAL A 66 1.40 6.10 -9.50
CA VAL A 66 0.85 6.05 -8.13
C VAL A 66 -0.03 4.82 -7.97
N HIS A 67 -0.06 4.17 -6.80
CA HIS A 67 -0.85 2.95 -6.63
C HIS A 67 -2.02 3.13 -5.67
N ALA A 68 -3.16 2.51 -5.98
CA ALA A 68 -4.28 2.43 -5.06
C ALA A 68 -4.91 1.04 -5.09
N CYS A 69 -5.42 0.57 -3.95
CA CYS A 69 -6.01 -0.75 -3.87
C CYS A 69 -7.46 -0.78 -4.38
N CYS A 70 -8.19 0.33 -4.34
CA CYS A 70 -9.59 0.42 -4.79
C CYS A 70 -9.92 1.82 -5.28
N ILE A 71 -11.00 1.97 -6.05
CA ILE A 71 -11.47 3.26 -6.57
C ILE A 71 -11.72 4.31 -5.47
N GLY A 72 -12.22 3.89 -4.29
CA GLY A 72 -12.37 4.79 -3.15
C GLY A 72 -11.04 5.33 -2.64
N CYS A 73 -9.99 4.51 -2.67
CA CYS A 73 -8.64 4.95 -2.31
C CYS A 73 -8.00 5.81 -3.39
N VAL A 74 -8.25 5.56 -4.68
CA VAL A 74 -7.80 6.42 -5.79
C VAL A 74 -8.18 7.87 -5.51
N LEU A 75 -9.47 8.12 -5.20
CA LEU A 75 -9.95 9.49 -4.98
C LEU A 75 -9.47 10.09 -3.64
N ARG A 76 -9.12 9.26 -2.66
CA ARG A 76 -8.50 9.71 -1.40
C ARG A 76 -7.04 10.15 -1.58
N LEU A 77 -6.37 9.73 -2.65
CA LEU A 77 -5.02 10.21 -2.97
C LEU A 77 -5.00 11.71 -3.29
N LEU A 78 -6.15 12.32 -3.58
CA LEU A 78 -6.27 13.77 -3.82
C LEU A 78 -6.37 14.60 -2.53
N ASP A 79 -6.06 13.99 -1.37
CA ASP A 79 -6.02 14.66 -0.06
C ASP A 79 -5.26 16.01 -0.13
N PRO A 80 -5.87 17.14 0.29
CA PRO A 80 -5.24 18.47 0.22
C PRO A 80 -3.96 18.65 1.03
N GLU A 81 -3.74 17.84 2.06
CA GLU A 81 -2.62 17.99 3.00
C GLU A 81 -1.43 17.09 2.64
N ARG A 82 -1.72 15.89 2.14
CA ARG A 82 -0.73 14.81 1.94
C ARG A 82 -0.78 14.14 0.57
N GLY A 83 -1.76 14.51 -0.24
CA GLY A 83 -2.04 13.89 -1.53
C GLY A 83 -1.43 14.65 -2.70
N TRP A 84 -1.89 14.26 -3.89
CA TRP A 84 -1.57 14.90 -5.15
C TRP A 84 -2.67 15.90 -5.51
N ASP A 85 -2.31 16.99 -6.18
CA ASP A 85 -3.29 17.98 -6.66
C ASP A 85 -4.11 17.42 -7.85
N GLU A 86 -3.45 16.63 -8.70
CA GLU A 86 -3.97 16.16 -9.97
C GLU A 86 -3.59 14.70 -10.24
N LEU A 87 -4.54 13.91 -10.77
CA LEU A 87 -4.37 12.51 -11.12
C LEU A 87 -5.12 12.16 -12.41
N TYR A 88 -4.49 11.29 -13.21
CA TYR A 88 -5.03 10.67 -14.42
C TYR A 88 -5.17 9.17 -14.17
N VAL A 89 -6.39 8.66 -14.18
CA VAL A 89 -6.72 7.29 -13.78
C VAL A 89 -7.39 6.55 -14.93
N GLU A 90 -6.78 5.47 -15.39
CA GLU A 90 -7.41 4.49 -16.28
C GLU A 90 -7.79 3.24 -15.46
N THR A 91 -9.03 2.81 -15.63
CA THR A 91 -9.58 1.61 -15.00
C THR A 91 -10.64 1.01 -15.92
N PHE A 92 -11.41 0.03 -15.46
CA PHE A 92 -12.50 -0.56 -16.21
C PHE A 92 -13.66 -0.94 -15.30
N CYS A 93 -14.82 -1.19 -15.91
CA CYS A 93 -16.03 -1.52 -15.17
C CYS A 93 -15.93 -2.87 -14.46
N ASP A 94 -16.26 -2.90 -13.17
CA ASP A 94 -16.32 -4.11 -12.35
C ASP A 94 -17.41 -5.11 -12.77
N TYR A 95 -18.35 -4.69 -13.62
CA TYR A 95 -19.43 -5.54 -14.12
C TYR A 95 -19.20 -6.02 -15.56
N TYR A 96 -18.88 -5.10 -16.48
CA TYR A 96 -18.70 -5.44 -17.89
C TYR A 96 -17.27 -5.90 -18.23
N GLY A 97 -16.28 -5.49 -17.43
CA GLY A 97 -14.88 -5.89 -17.58
C GLY A 97 -14.03 -4.94 -18.43
N PRO A 98 -12.82 -5.38 -18.83
CA PRO A 98 -11.78 -4.56 -19.47
C PRO A 98 -12.20 -3.87 -20.79
N ASP A 99 -13.14 -4.44 -21.52
CA ASP A 99 -13.65 -3.86 -22.79
C ASP A 99 -14.50 -2.60 -22.56
N HIS A 100 -14.78 -2.24 -21.31
CA HIS A 100 -15.51 -1.04 -20.90
C HIS A 100 -14.60 -0.16 -20.04
N PRO A 101 -13.59 0.49 -20.66
CA PRO A 101 -12.63 1.30 -19.94
C PRO A 101 -13.29 2.56 -19.37
N ILE A 102 -12.81 2.99 -18.22
CA ILE A 102 -13.22 4.22 -17.55
C ILE A 102 -11.96 5.07 -17.36
N ARG A 103 -11.98 6.28 -17.89
CA ARG A 103 -10.93 7.29 -17.70
C ARG A 103 -11.43 8.38 -16.79
N ILE A 104 -10.66 8.70 -15.77
CA ILE A 104 -10.98 9.71 -14.78
C ILE A 104 -9.79 10.66 -14.71
N HIS A 105 -10.02 11.93 -15.04
CA HIS A 105 -9.07 13.00 -14.79
C HIS A 105 -9.63 13.86 -13.66
N VAL A 106 -8.86 14.03 -12.60
CA VAL A 106 -9.27 14.81 -11.43
C VAL A 106 -8.15 15.75 -11.04
N TRP A 107 -8.48 17.00 -10.75
CA TRP A 107 -7.51 18.03 -10.37
C TRP A 107 -8.05 18.97 -9.30
N ASN A 108 -7.20 19.88 -8.80
CA ASN A 108 -7.53 20.79 -7.71
C ASN A 108 -8.04 20.03 -6.48
N HIS A 109 -7.29 18.99 -6.08
CA HIS A 109 -7.61 18.12 -4.94
C HIS A 109 -9.03 17.54 -4.96
N GLY A 110 -9.48 17.06 -6.13
CA GLY A 110 -10.80 16.45 -6.26
C GLY A 110 -11.94 17.39 -6.63
N LYS A 111 -11.72 18.72 -6.61
CA LYS A 111 -12.77 19.71 -6.84
C LYS A 111 -13.19 19.82 -8.30
N SER A 112 -12.29 19.48 -9.20
CA SER A 112 -12.54 19.47 -10.63
C SER A 112 -12.31 18.07 -11.17
N CYS A 113 -13.19 17.61 -12.06
CA CYS A 113 -13.21 16.23 -12.50
C CYS A 113 -13.87 16.09 -13.87
N GLU A 114 -13.24 15.28 -14.71
CA GLU A 114 -13.73 14.82 -16.01
C GLU A 114 -13.67 13.29 -16.05
N VAL A 115 -14.73 12.67 -16.56
CA VAL A 115 -14.84 11.20 -16.61
C VAL A 115 -15.41 10.78 -17.94
N ASP A 116 -14.79 9.77 -18.53
CA ASP A 116 -15.23 9.11 -19.75
C ASP A 116 -15.43 7.60 -19.46
N PRO A 117 -16.67 7.07 -19.53
CA PRO A 117 -17.90 7.78 -19.86
C PRO A 117 -18.40 8.64 -18.69
N PRO A 118 -19.13 9.75 -18.94
CA PRO A 118 -19.68 10.59 -17.88
C PRO A 118 -20.76 9.88 -17.03
N THR A 119 -21.24 8.72 -17.47
CA THR A 119 -22.18 7.86 -16.74
C THR A 119 -21.52 7.04 -15.64
N ALA A 120 -20.19 7.00 -15.56
CA ALA A 120 -19.50 6.15 -14.60
C ALA A 120 -19.86 6.48 -13.15
N LYS A 121 -20.08 5.44 -12.36
CA LYS A 121 -20.49 5.51 -10.96
C LYS A 121 -19.50 4.77 -10.07
N ILE A 122 -19.47 5.18 -8.81
CA ILE A 122 -18.78 4.48 -7.74
C ILE A 122 -19.80 3.99 -6.74
N LEU A 123 -19.66 2.73 -6.34
CA LEU A 123 -20.40 2.12 -5.26
C LEU A 123 -19.48 2.12 -4.03
N LEU A 124 -19.86 2.84 -2.97
CA LEU A 124 -19.02 3.08 -1.80
C LEU A 124 -19.45 2.23 -0.59
N GLY A 125 -19.30 0.91 -0.68
CA GLY A 125 -19.60 0.02 0.45
C GLY A 125 -18.73 0.30 1.68
N ALA A 126 -17.53 0.87 1.49
CA ALA A 126 -16.64 1.29 2.58
C ALA A 126 -17.26 2.35 3.51
N LYS A 127 -18.24 3.14 3.04
CA LYS A 127 -18.95 4.09 3.91
C LYS A 127 -19.68 3.37 5.05
N ILE A 128 -20.05 2.11 4.82
CA ILE A 128 -20.75 1.25 5.79
C ILE A 128 -19.75 0.30 6.45
N THR A 129 -18.82 -0.30 5.70
CA THR A 129 -17.95 -1.39 6.20
C THR A 129 -16.52 -0.96 6.58
N LYS A 130 -16.15 0.32 6.39
CA LYS A 130 -14.78 0.85 6.50
C LYS A 130 -13.73 0.07 5.68
N SER A 131 -14.14 -0.70 4.68
CA SER A 131 -13.27 -1.63 3.94
C SER A 131 -13.20 -1.33 2.44
N CYS A 132 -11.98 -1.37 1.88
CA CYS A 132 -11.72 -1.29 0.44
C CYS A 132 -12.33 -2.45 -0.35
N ALA A 133 -12.66 -3.56 0.32
CA ALA A 133 -13.23 -4.77 -0.28
C ALA A 133 -14.64 -4.53 -0.86
N SER A 134 -15.36 -3.52 -0.35
CA SER A 134 -16.76 -3.26 -0.71
C SER A 134 -16.95 -2.09 -1.67
N ASN A 135 -15.86 -1.55 -2.25
CA ASN A 135 -15.97 -0.47 -3.23
C ASN A 135 -16.05 -1.06 -4.65
N ARG A 136 -16.86 -0.46 -5.53
CA ARG A 136 -16.89 -0.83 -6.96
C ARG A 136 -16.89 0.39 -7.86
N ILE A 137 -16.48 0.21 -9.10
CA ILE A 137 -16.66 1.16 -10.18
C ILE A 137 -17.53 0.55 -11.30
N ALA A 138 -18.57 1.29 -11.70
CA ALA A 138 -19.52 0.89 -12.72
C ALA A 138 -19.44 1.86 -13.90
N TYR A 139 -19.61 1.35 -15.12
CA TYR A 139 -19.61 2.15 -16.35
C TYR A 139 -20.84 3.04 -16.46
N ASP A 140 -21.98 2.57 -15.96
CA ASP A 140 -23.29 3.21 -16.04
C ASP A 140 -24.23 2.75 -14.89
N ASP A 141 -25.47 3.22 -14.93
CA ASP A 141 -26.49 2.90 -13.92
C ASP A 141 -26.93 1.41 -13.95
N GLU A 142 -26.90 0.75 -15.11
CA GLU A 142 -27.27 -0.67 -15.22
C GLU A 142 -26.18 -1.55 -14.61
N ALA A 143 -24.91 -1.29 -14.92
CA ALA A 143 -23.78 -1.96 -14.27
C ALA A 143 -23.80 -1.74 -12.76
N ALA A 144 -24.11 -0.53 -12.29
CA ALA A 144 -24.21 -0.24 -10.87
C ALA A 144 -25.34 -1.03 -10.20
N LYS A 145 -26.53 -1.06 -10.82
CA LYS A 145 -27.67 -1.86 -10.35
C LYS A 145 -27.31 -3.33 -10.29
N LYS A 146 -26.68 -3.87 -11.32
CA LYS A 146 -26.27 -5.28 -11.34
C LYS A 146 -25.23 -5.60 -10.28
N LEU A 147 -24.24 -4.73 -10.05
CA LEU A 147 -23.29 -4.91 -8.96
C LEU A 147 -23.95 -4.89 -7.58
N LEU A 148 -25.01 -4.11 -7.37
CA LEU A 148 -25.80 -4.18 -6.13
C LEU A 148 -26.55 -5.50 -5.98
N GLU A 149 -27.05 -6.08 -7.07
CA GLU A 149 -27.76 -7.38 -7.06
C GLU A 149 -26.81 -8.56 -6.81
N VAL A 150 -25.66 -8.60 -7.48
CA VAL A 150 -24.74 -9.76 -7.43
C VAL A 150 -23.56 -9.58 -6.45
N GLY A 151 -23.26 -8.35 -6.04
CA GLY A 151 -22.14 -7.99 -5.17
C GLY A 151 -20.79 -7.90 -5.88
N TYR A 152 -20.46 -8.86 -6.74
CA TYR A 152 -19.19 -8.96 -7.45
C TYR A 152 -19.31 -9.75 -8.76
N THR A 153 -18.28 -9.68 -9.61
CA THR A 153 -18.21 -10.47 -10.85
C THR A 153 -16.81 -11.10 -11.01
N LYS A 154 -16.56 -11.76 -12.13
CA LYS A 154 -15.19 -12.21 -12.47
C LYS A 154 -14.21 -11.06 -12.76
N TYR A 155 -14.70 -9.84 -12.93
CA TYR A 155 -13.89 -8.65 -13.24
C TYR A 155 -13.58 -7.79 -12.01
N THR A 156 -14.26 -8.03 -10.89
CA THR A 156 -13.87 -7.44 -9.61
C THR A 156 -12.63 -8.14 -9.09
N MET A 157 -11.77 -7.38 -8.40
CA MET A 157 -10.55 -7.93 -7.81
C MET A 157 -10.86 -9.04 -6.78
N GLU A 158 -10.00 -10.04 -6.62
CA GLU A 158 -10.29 -11.22 -5.78
C GLU A 158 -10.69 -10.86 -4.34
N TYR A 159 -9.97 -9.92 -3.73
CA TYR A 159 -10.25 -9.48 -2.35
C TYR A 159 -11.59 -8.72 -2.22
N GLN A 160 -12.21 -8.34 -3.34
CA GLN A 160 -13.51 -7.70 -3.42
C GLN A 160 -14.65 -8.71 -3.61
N HIS A 161 -14.41 -10.02 -3.64
CA HIS A 161 -15.44 -11.05 -3.82
C HIS A 161 -16.30 -11.22 -2.56
N CYS A 162 -17.02 -10.15 -2.21
CA CYS A 162 -17.95 -10.06 -1.12
C CYS A 162 -19.21 -9.31 -1.57
N SER A 163 -20.31 -9.56 -0.87
CA SER A 163 -21.55 -8.83 -1.11
C SER A 163 -21.38 -7.35 -0.75
N LEU A 164 -22.05 -6.49 -1.52
CA LEU A 164 -22.18 -5.08 -1.15
C LEU A 164 -23.18 -4.95 0.01
N PRO A 165 -22.91 -4.08 1.00
CA PRO A 165 -23.82 -3.86 2.12
C PRO A 165 -25.14 -3.26 1.64
N GLU A 166 -26.23 -3.54 2.36
CA GLU A 166 -27.53 -2.92 2.11
C GLU A 166 -27.43 -1.40 2.21
N GLY A 167 -28.07 -0.68 1.27
CA GLY A 167 -27.98 0.77 1.20
C GLY A 167 -26.62 1.31 0.74
N CYS A 168 -25.78 0.48 0.11
CA CYS A 168 -24.51 0.91 -0.49
C CYS A 168 -24.71 2.15 -1.37
N PRO A 169 -24.07 3.30 -1.04
CA PRO A 169 -24.23 4.52 -1.82
C PRO A 169 -23.69 4.35 -3.24
N VAL A 170 -24.46 4.80 -4.22
CA VAL A 170 -24.04 4.91 -5.63
C VAL A 170 -23.92 6.39 -5.98
N LEU A 171 -22.74 6.82 -6.42
CA LEU A 171 -22.46 8.22 -6.72
C LEU A 171 -21.77 8.35 -8.08
N PRO A 172 -22.03 9.41 -8.86
CA PRO A 172 -21.15 9.79 -9.96
C PRO A 172 -19.72 9.99 -9.45
N VAL A 173 -18.73 9.56 -10.22
CA VAL A 173 -17.30 9.65 -9.85
C VAL A 173 -16.92 11.07 -9.41
N CYS A 174 -17.26 12.08 -10.21
CA CYS A 174 -16.91 13.48 -9.91
C CYS A 174 -17.61 14.05 -8.68
N LYS A 175 -18.76 13.48 -8.26
CA LYS A 175 -19.41 13.87 -7.01
C LYS A 175 -18.72 13.23 -5.80
N ALA A 176 -18.14 12.04 -5.98
CA ALA A 176 -17.41 11.34 -4.93
C ALA A 176 -16.00 11.90 -4.70
N ALA A 177 -15.35 12.42 -5.75
CA ALA A 177 -13.97 12.90 -5.71
C ALA A 177 -13.68 13.91 -4.57
N PRO A 178 -14.35 15.08 -4.48
CA PRO A 178 -14.02 16.05 -3.44
C PRO A 178 -14.42 15.54 -2.05
N MET A 179 -15.50 14.75 -1.96
CA MET A 179 -15.94 14.16 -0.69
C MET A 179 -14.88 13.20 -0.13
N LEU A 180 -14.29 12.35 -0.97
CA LEU A 180 -13.30 11.37 -0.53
C LEU A 180 -11.94 12.02 -0.28
N ALA A 181 -11.54 12.98 -1.11
CA ALA A 181 -10.32 13.75 -0.93
C ALA A 181 -10.34 14.54 0.39
N GLU A 182 -11.37 15.35 0.62
CA GLU A 182 -11.41 16.29 1.76
C GLU A 182 -11.88 15.67 3.07
N LYS A 183 -12.87 14.76 3.03
CA LYS A 183 -13.50 14.24 4.26
C LYS A 183 -12.94 12.93 4.76
N VAL A 184 -12.23 12.19 3.89
CA VAL A 184 -11.66 10.89 4.23
C VAL A 184 -10.15 10.94 4.13
N GLY A 185 -9.61 11.46 3.03
CA GLY A 185 -8.19 11.70 2.84
C GLY A 185 -7.32 10.45 3.00
N ILE A 186 -6.02 10.65 3.12
CA ILE A 186 -5.04 9.59 3.31
C ILE A 186 -5.07 9.14 4.79
N ALA A 187 -5.40 7.88 5.10
CA ALA A 187 -5.39 7.42 6.49
C ALA A 187 -4.08 6.73 6.88
N TYR A 188 -3.34 6.23 5.89
CA TYR A 188 -2.14 5.47 6.15
C TYR A 188 -0.99 6.36 6.57
N VAL A 189 -0.30 5.92 7.62
CA VAL A 189 1.00 6.45 8.01
C VAL A 189 1.97 5.29 7.87
N PRO A 190 2.99 5.38 6.98
CA PRO A 190 3.94 4.31 6.83
C PRO A 190 4.66 4.07 8.17
N PRO A 191 4.96 2.80 8.52
CA PRO A 191 5.69 2.50 9.74
C PRO A 191 7.02 3.24 9.72
N SER A 192 7.46 3.71 10.89
CA SER A 192 8.70 4.46 11.00
C SER A 192 9.91 3.56 10.68
N PRO A 193 10.87 4.03 9.88
CA PRO A 193 12.09 3.27 9.60
C PRO A 193 12.99 3.16 10.84
N ILE A 194 12.68 3.87 11.92
CA ILE A 194 13.44 3.84 13.18
C ILE A 194 13.51 2.43 13.76
N VAL A 195 12.43 1.66 13.71
CA VAL A 195 12.40 0.30 14.27
C VAL A 195 13.40 -0.62 13.55
N PRO A 196 13.33 -0.83 12.22
CA PRO A 196 14.35 -1.62 11.52
C PRO A 196 15.75 -1.00 11.65
N ALA A 197 15.90 0.33 11.57
CA ALA A 197 17.19 0.98 11.75
C ALA A 197 17.82 0.68 13.13
N SER A 198 17.02 0.68 14.20
CA SER A 198 17.49 0.38 15.56
C SER A 198 18.02 -1.05 15.68
N PHE A 199 17.35 -2.03 15.07
CA PHE A 199 17.83 -3.41 15.04
C PHE A 199 19.15 -3.55 14.28
N ALA A 200 19.31 -2.84 13.15
CA ALA A 200 20.59 -2.79 12.44
C ALA A 200 21.69 -2.18 13.31
N ILE A 201 21.44 -1.05 13.97
CA ILE A 201 22.42 -0.38 14.84
C ILE A 201 22.87 -1.31 15.98
N ILE A 202 21.93 -1.97 16.67
CA ILE A 202 22.26 -2.92 17.74
C ILE A 202 23.08 -4.09 17.18
N GLY A 203 22.71 -4.62 16.01
CA GLY A 203 23.47 -5.66 15.32
C GLY A 203 24.92 -5.25 15.03
N ILE A 204 25.14 -4.04 14.52
CA ILE A 204 26.48 -3.45 14.29
C ILE A 204 27.26 -3.39 15.61
N VAL A 205 26.65 -2.88 16.69
CA VAL A 205 27.30 -2.74 18.00
C VAL A 205 27.74 -4.10 18.54
N ILE A 206 26.87 -5.13 18.47
CA ILE A 206 27.19 -6.50 18.91
C ILE A 206 28.35 -7.08 18.09
N LEU A 207 28.34 -6.86 16.77
CA LEU A 207 29.40 -7.36 15.89
C LEU A 207 30.75 -6.71 16.20
N LEU A 208 30.78 -5.39 16.34
CA LEU A 208 31.99 -4.64 16.73
C LEU A 208 32.52 -5.09 18.09
N PHE A 209 31.64 -5.24 19.09
CA PHE A 209 32.03 -5.72 20.42
C PHE A 209 32.60 -7.14 20.37
N SER A 210 31.98 -8.02 19.57
CA SER A 210 32.45 -9.39 19.37
C SER A 210 33.84 -9.44 18.74
N ILE A 211 34.11 -8.58 17.75
CA ILE A 211 35.44 -8.45 17.12
C ILE A 211 36.48 -7.96 18.13
N VAL A 212 36.15 -6.95 18.94
CA VAL A 212 37.06 -6.42 19.97
C VAL A 212 37.36 -7.48 21.02
N MET A 213 36.34 -8.20 21.52
CA MET A 213 36.50 -9.27 22.49
C MET A 213 37.32 -10.44 21.93
N TYR A 214 37.06 -10.83 20.67
CA TYR A 214 37.84 -11.86 19.99
C TYR A 214 39.31 -11.47 19.88
N ARG A 215 39.60 -10.25 19.41
CA ARG A 215 40.97 -9.73 19.30
C ARG A 215 41.67 -9.77 20.66
N ARG A 216 41.03 -9.26 21.72
CA ARG A 216 41.58 -9.28 23.09
C ARG A 216 41.85 -10.70 23.61
N ALA A 217 40.97 -11.65 23.32
CA ALA A 217 41.14 -13.05 23.71
C ALA A 217 42.26 -13.79 22.95
N THR A 218 42.67 -13.27 21.78
CA THR A 218 43.73 -13.84 20.94
C THR A 218 45.10 -13.19 21.09
N VAL A 219 45.21 -12.04 21.78
CA VAL A 219 46.52 -11.42 22.08
C VAL A 219 47.24 -12.27 23.12
N PRO A 220 48.44 -12.80 22.84
CA PRO A 220 49.22 -13.56 23.81
C PRO A 220 49.58 -12.65 24.99
N ALA A 221 49.44 -13.15 26.22
CA ALA A 221 49.90 -12.44 27.40
C ALA A 221 51.39 -12.11 27.20
N LYS A 222 51.75 -10.82 27.24
CA LYS A 222 53.15 -10.43 27.33
C LYS A 222 53.69 -10.99 28.64
N GLY A 223 54.51 -12.03 28.54
CA GLY A 223 55.37 -12.49 29.63
C GLY A 223 56.43 -11.45 29.95
#